data_AF-E9KJZ3-F1
#
_entry.id   AF-E9KJZ3-F1
#
_cell.length_a   1.000
_cell.length_b   1.000
_cell.length_c   1.000
_cell.angle_alpha   90.00
_cell.angle_beta   90.00
_cell.angle_gamma   90.00
#
_symmetry.space_group_name_H-M   'P 1'
#
loop_
_entity.id
_entity.type
_entity.pdbx_description
1 polymer ?
#
loop_
_entity_poly.entity_id
_entity_poly.type
_entity_poly.pdbx_seq_one_letter_code
_entity_poly.pdbx_strand_id
1 'polypeptide(L)'
;RHDHAQLLTNVTLDGTTLGITFVFGMCKSDRSVELIRDYSNITFNMAYIMAHEMGHSLGMLHDTKSCTCGDKPCIMFSKESVPPPKEFSSCSYDQYNKYLLKYNPKCILDPPLRKDIASPAVCGNGIWEEGEECDCGSPEDCENPCCDAATCKLKPGAECGNGECCDNCKIRKAGTECRPARDDCDVAEHCTGQSAECPRNEFQRNGQPCLNNSGYCYNGDCPIMLNQCIALFSPSATVAQDSCFQRNLQGSYYGYCRKEIGHYGKRFPCAAQDVKCGRIYCLDNSFKK
;
A
#
# COMPACT_ATOMS: atom_id res chain seq x y z
N ARG A 1 -9.93 8.05 2.68
CA ARG A 1 -8.96 6.98 3.04
C ARG A 1 -8.04 6.79 1.85
N HIS A 2 -6.76 6.51 2.08
CA HIS A 2 -5.77 6.28 1.02
C HIS A 2 -4.74 5.26 1.53
N ASP A 3 -3.98 4.69 0.62
CA ASP A 3 -2.99 3.64 0.91
C ASP A 3 -1.57 4.19 1.00
N HIS A 4 -1.27 5.21 0.21
CA HIS A 4 0.02 5.88 0.11
C HIS A 4 -0.16 7.38 -0.13
N ALA A 5 0.76 8.21 0.35
CA ALA A 5 0.71 9.66 0.15
C ALA A 5 2.07 10.24 -0.29
N GLN A 6 2.07 11.02 -1.36
CA GLN A 6 3.27 11.66 -1.89
C GLN A 6 3.20 13.17 -1.65
N LEU A 7 4.26 13.76 -1.11
CA LEU A 7 4.41 15.20 -0.99
C LEU A 7 5.34 15.72 -2.09
N LEU A 8 4.81 16.53 -3.00
CA LEU A 8 5.59 17.26 -3.99
C LEU A 8 6.02 18.61 -3.42
N THR A 9 7.30 18.95 -3.53
CA THR A 9 7.85 20.19 -2.97
C THR A 9 8.82 20.87 -3.92
N ASN A 10 8.82 22.21 -3.95
CA ASN A 10 9.84 22.99 -4.64
C ASN A 10 11.09 23.25 -3.77
N VAL A 11 11.10 22.76 -2.52
CA VAL A 11 12.24 22.88 -1.62
C VAL A 11 13.39 22.03 -2.13
N THR A 12 14.57 22.65 -2.26
CA THR A 12 15.81 21.92 -2.56
C THR A 12 16.18 21.03 -1.39
N LEU A 13 16.21 19.72 -1.63
CA LEU A 13 16.68 18.73 -0.66
C LEU A 13 18.21 18.73 -0.61
N ASP A 14 18.78 18.30 0.53
CA ASP A 14 20.24 18.25 0.70
C ASP A 14 20.90 17.30 -0.31
N GLY A 15 22.07 17.70 -0.82
CA GLY A 15 22.84 16.91 -1.78
C GLY A 15 22.20 16.82 -3.16
N THR A 16 22.12 15.61 -3.71
CA THR A 16 21.56 15.32 -5.05
C THR A 16 20.22 14.58 -4.98
N THR A 17 19.56 14.59 -3.82
CA THR A 17 18.32 13.84 -3.60
C THR A 17 17.16 14.51 -4.34
N LEU A 18 16.43 13.70 -5.12
CA LEU A 18 15.22 14.12 -5.84
C LEU A 18 13.94 13.54 -5.21
N GLY A 19 14.06 12.46 -4.47
CA GLY A 19 12.97 11.82 -3.76
C GLY A 19 13.46 11.05 -2.53
N ILE A 20 12.57 10.80 -1.58
CA ILE A 20 12.85 9.92 -0.45
C ILE A 20 11.55 9.30 0.08
N THR A 21 11.61 8.00 0.40
CA THR A 21 10.52 7.26 1.04
C THR A 21 11.06 6.27 2.08
N PHE A 22 10.16 5.59 2.78
CA PHE A 22 10.51 4.43 3.59
C PHE A 22 10.45 3.16 2.76
N VAL A 23 11.53 2.38 2.77
CA VAL A 23 11.52 1.03 2.18
C VAL A 23 10.53 0.14 2.95
N PHE A 24 9.72 -0.64 2.22
CA PHE A 24 8.64 -1.48 2.77
C PHE A 24 7.54 -0.67 3.49
N GLY A 25 7.37 0.59 3.09
CA GLY A 25 6.45 1.54 3.72
C GLY A 25 4.97 1.34 3.36
N MET A 26 4.64 0.68 2.26
CA MET A 26 3.26 0.60 1.76
C MET A 26 2.29 0.04 2.81
N CYS A 27 1.11 0.66 2.93
CA CYS A 27 0.07 0.43 3.94
C CYS A 27 0.43 0.73 5.40
N LYS A 28 1.68 1.10 5.73
CA LYS A 28 2.06 1.43 7.11
C LYS A 28 1.65 2.86 7.45
N SER A 29 0.87 3.02 8.51
CA SER A 29 0.30 4.31 8.92
C SER A 29 1.31 5.43 9.17
N ASP A 30 2.56 5.09 9.50
CA ASP A 30 3.65 6.03 9.79
C ASP A 30 4.74 6.08 8.71
N ARG A 31 4.62 5.28 7.63
CA ARG A 31 5.68 5.09 6.63
C ARG A 31 5.20 4.99 5.19
N SER A 32 3.90 4.86 4.93
CA SER A 32 3.34 4.84 3.57
C SER A 32 3.26 6.26 3.01
N VAL A 33 4.41 6.91 2.97
CA VAL A 33 4.57 8.29 2.56
C VAL A 33 5.89 8.47 1.82
N GLU A 34 5.94 9.44 0.92
CA GLU A 34 7.18 9.86 0.26
C GLU A 34 7.21 11.36 0.00
N LEU A 35 8.43 11.87 -0.21
CA LEU A 35 8.72 13.26 -0.52
C LEU A 35 9.44 13.32 -1.85
N ILE A 36 8.97 14.18 -2.76
CA ILE A 36 9.51 14.33 -4.11
C ILE A 36 9.76 15.80 -4.38
N ARG A 37 10.97 16.11 -4.85
CA ARG A 37 11.35 17.44 -5.29
C ARG A 37 10.82 17.69 -6.70
N ASP A 38 9.98 18.70 -6.83
CA ASP A 38 9.56 19.27 -8.12
C ASP A 38 10.73 20.03 -8.76
N TYR A 39 11.51 19.30 -9.56
CA TYR A 39 12.78 19.78 -10.11
C TYR A 39 12.75 20.02 -11.62
N SER A 40 11.68 19.58 -12.30
CA SER A 40 11.61 19.60 -13.76
C SER A 40 10.20 19.87 -14.26
N ASN A 41 10.06 20.77 -15.23
CA ASN A 41 8.79 21.02 -15.92
C ASN A 41 8.39 19.88 -16.89
N ILE A 42 9.24 18.85 -17.05
CA ILE A 42 8.95 17.68 -17.86
C ILE A 42 8.22 16.67 -16.97
N THR A 43 6.91 16.51 -17.15
CA THR A 43 6.07 15.60 -16.35
C THR A 43 6.63 14.19 -16.25
N PHE A 44 7.22 13.68 -17.32
CA PHE A 44 7.79 12.33 -17.32
C PHE A 44 9.02 12.17 -16.41
N ASN A 45 9.83 13.22 -16.25
CA ASN A 45 10.94 13.21 -15.29
C ASN A 45 10.40 13.11 -13.85
N MET A 46 9.30 13.80 -13.56
CA MET A 46 8.63 13.73 -12.26
C MET A 46 8.00 12.35 -12.01
N ALA A 47 7.31 11.79 -13.02
CA ALA A 47 6.68 10.46 -12.92
C ALA A 47 7.70 9.34 -12.67
N TYR A 48 8.89 9.43 -13.28
CA TYR A 48 9.98 8.51 -13.01
C TYR A 48 10.43 8.51 -11.54
N ILE A 49 10.58 9.69 -10.92
CA ILE A 49 10.94 9.78 -9.50
C ILE A 49 9.81 9.26 -8.60
N MET A 50 8.55 9.58 -8.92
CA MET A 50 7.39 8.99 -8.22
C MET A 50 7.41 7.46 -8.26
N ALA A 51 7.67 6.87 -9.43
CA ALA A 51 7.76 5.42 -9.57
C ALA A 51 8.95 4.82 -8.80
N HIS A 52 10.10 5.51 -8.77
CA HIS A 52 11.28 5.09 -8.01
C HIS A 52 10.99 5.02 -6.51
N GLU A 53 10.42 6.10 -5.95
CA GLU A 53 10.12 6.16 -4.52
C GLU A 53 8.99 5.19 -4.13
N MET A 54 7.94 5.09 -4.94
CA MET A 54 6.88 4.11 -4.70
C MET A 54 7.42 2.67 -4.78
N GLY A 55 8.39 2.40 -5.67
CA GLY A 55 9.11 1.14 -5.76
C GLY A 55 9.79 0.75 -4.44
N HIS A 56 10.49 1.68 -3.78
CA HIS A 56 11.03 1.45 -2.43
C HIS A 56 9.92 1.16 -1.41
N SER A 57 8.81 1.89 -1.46
CA SER A 57 7.66 1.63 -0.57
C SER A 57 7.10 0.22 -0.73
N LEU A 58 7.13 -0.30 -1.97
CA LEU A 58 6.78 -1.66 -2.38
C LEU A 58 7.95 -2.66 -2.27
N GLY A 59 9.02 -2.29 -1.58
CA GLY A 59 10.11 -3.18 -1.17
C GLY A 59 11.17 -3.47 -2.22
N MET A 60 11.19 -2.71 -3.32
CA MET A 60 12.29 -2.73 -4.28
C MET A 60 13.48 -1.96 -3.70
N LEU A 61 14.69 -2.42 -4.00
CA LEU A 61 15.94 -1.77 -3.62
C LEU A 61 16.63 -1.27 -4.89
N HIS A 62 17.68 -0.46 -4.71
CA HIS A 62 18.46 0.01 -5.86
C HIS A 62 19.08 -1.14 -6.66
N ASP A 63 19.11 -0.94 -7.98
CA ASP A 63 19.72 -1.88 -8.91
C ASP A 63 21.23 -2.04 -8.69
N THR A 64 21.68 -3.30 -8.76
CA THR A 64 23.10 -3.66 -8.77
C THR A 64 23.57 -3.95 -10.20
N LYS A 65 24.87 -4.20 -10.39
CA LYS A 65 25.44 -4.48 -11.72
C LYS A 65 24.84 -5.69 -12.44
N SER A 66 24.24 -6.63 -11.72
CA SER A 66 23.59 -7.81 -12.30
C SER A 66 22.13 -7.59 -12.68
N CYS A 67 21.55 -6.46 -12.30
CA CYS A 67 20.15 -6.12 -12.59
C CYS A 67 20.04 -5.44 -13.96
N THR A 68 19.10 -5.88 -14.78
CA THR A 68 18.90 -5.37 -16.14
C THR A 68 17.43 -5.26 -16.48
N CYS A 69 17.11 -4.30 -17.35
CA CYS A 69 15.84 -4.10 -18.05
C CYS A 69 16.13 -3.84 -19.55
N GLY A 70 17.20 -4.45 -20.08
CA GLY A 70 17.81 -4.13 -21.36
C GLY A 70 19.11 -3.34 -21.20
N ASP A 71 19.48 -2.57 -22.23
CA ASP A 71 20.78 -1.89 -22.33
C ASP A 71 20.85 -0.52 -21.63
N LYS A 72 19.84 -0.16 -20.85
CA LYS A 72 19.69 1.17 -20.23
C LYS A 72 19.51 1.04 -18.70
N PRO A 73 19.75 2.13 -17.95
CA PRO A 73 19.35 2.19 -16.54
C PRO A 73 17.85 1.89 -16.39
N CYS A 74 17.48 1.30 -15.26
CA CYS A 74 16.09 0.96 -14.92
C CYS A 74 15.54 1.92 -13.87
N ILE A 75 14.23 1.86 -13.58
CA ILE A 75 13.57 2.77 -12.63
C ILE A 75 14.30 2.80 -11.28
N MET A 76 14.75 1.65 -10.77
CA MET A 76 15.43 1.56 -9.46
C MET A 76 16.94 1.85 -9.50
N PHE A 77 17.46 2.46 -10.57
CA PHE A 77 18.84 2.90 -10.59
C PHE A 77 19.10 3.98 -9.53
N SER A 78 20.22 3.88 -8.81
CA SER A 78 20.50 4.71 -7.62
C SER A 78 20.86 6.18 -7.90
N LYS A 79 20.84 6.58 -9.17
CA LYS A 79 21.17 7.95 -9.62
C LYS A 79 20.17 8.39 -10.67
N GLU A 80 20.06 9.71 -10.83
CA GLU A 80 19.28 10.29 -11.92
C GLU A 80 19.78 9.77 -13.28
N SER A 81 18.84 9.44 -14.16
CA SER A 81 19.08 8.94 -15.51
C SER A 81 18.45 9.87 -16.54
N VAL A 82 19.22 10.24 -17.56
CA VAL A 82 18.77 11.05 -18.70
C VAL A 82 19.11 10.30 -19.99
N PRO A 83 18.12 9.82 -20.77
CA PRO A 83 16.68 9.96 -20.55
C PRO A 83 16.17 9.12 -19.35
N PRO A 84 15.06 9.54 -18.72
CA PRO A 84 14.44 8.78 -17.64
C PRO A 84 13.99 7.38 -18.10
N PRO A 85 14.22 6.34 -17.28
CA PRO A 85 13.85 4.97 -17.60
C PRO A 85 12.34 4.76 -17.47
N LYS A 86 11.84 3.73 -18.16
CA LYS A 86 10.42 3.34 -18.14
C LYS A 86 10.17 1.96 -17.56
N GLU A 87 11.24 1.18 -17.40
CA GLU A 87 11.17 -0.24 -17.08
C GLU A 87 11.78 -0.52 -15.72
N PHE A 88 11.13 -1.42 -14.97
CA PHE A 88 11.72 -2.04 -13.80
C PHE A 88 12.70 -3.14 -14.22
N SER A 89 13.76 -3.35 -13.42
CA SER A 89 14.72 -4.42 -13.64
C SER A 89 14.16 -5.78 -13.23
N SER A 90 14.76 -6.86 -13.71
CA SER A 90 14.48 -8.22 -13.22
C SER A 90 14.61 -8.35 -11.69
N CYS A 91 15.62 -7.69 -11.10
CA CYS A 91 15.80 -7.66 -9.65
C CYS A 91 14.64 -6.96 -8.93
N SER A 92 14.11 -5.88 -9.51
CA SER A 92 12.99 -5.12 -8.93
C SER A 92 11.73 -5.99 -8.86
N TYR A 93 11.43 -6.73 -9.94
CA TYR A 93 10.32 -7.70 -9.96
C TYR A 93 10.50 -8.80 -8.91
N ASP A 94 11.69 -9.40 -8.81
CA ASP A 94 11.97 -10.44 -7.80
C ASP A 94 11.82 -9.92 -6.37
N GLN A 95 12.27 -8.70 -6.10
CA GLN A 95 12.16 -8.06 -4.79
C GLN A 95 10.72 -7.70 -4.45
N TYR A 96 9.97 -7.18 -5.41
CA TYR A 96 8.55 -6.89 -5.26
C TYR A 96 7.74 -8.16 -4.96
N ASN A 97 7.98 -9.24 -5.69
CA ASN A 97 7.32 -10.53 -5.42
C ASN A 97 7.64 -11.05 -4.02
N LYS A 98 8.91 -10.96 -3.57
CA LYS A 98 9.30 -11.31 -2.20
C LYS A 98 8.62 -10.42 -1.16
N TYR A 99 8.46 -9.13 -1.46
CA TYR A 99 7.76 -8.19 -0.60
C TYR A 99 6.28 -8.57 -0.44
N LEU A 100 5.57 -8.81 -1.55
CA LEU A 100 4.17 -9.23 -1.52
C LEU A 100 3.98 -10.53 -0.73
N LEU A 101 4.80 -11.54 -1.00
CA LEU A 101 4.72 -12.84 -0.30
C LEU A 101 5.05 -12.74 1.19
N LYS A 102 6.00 -11.87 1.57
CA LYS A 102 6.43 -11.74 2.97
C LYS A 102 5.51 -10.86 3.80
N TYR A 103 5.09 -9.71 3.26
CA TYR A 103 4.39 -8.68 4.02
C TYR A 103 2.90 -8.62 3.75
N ASN A 104 2.44 -9.14 2.61
CA ASN A 104 1.04 -9.19 2.19
C ASN A 104 0.27 -7.88 2.51
N PRO A 105 0.66 -6.75 1.90
CA PRO A 105 0.07 -5.44 2.18
C PRO A 105 -1.41 -5.40 1.79
N LYS A 106 -2.26 -5.62 2.78
CA LYS A 106 -3.72 -5.76 2.61
C LYS A 106 -4.43 -4.55 2.01
N CYS A 107 -3.88 -3.34 2.15
CA CYS A 107 -4.57 -2.11 1.72
C CYS A 107 -4.56 -1.91 0.19
N ILE A 108 -3.66 -2.57 -0.54
CA ILE A 108 -3.55 -2.44 -2.01
C ILE A 108 -4.27 -3.56 -2.78
N LEU A 109 -5.10 -4.35 -2.09
CA LEU A 109 -5.81 -5.48 -2.69
C LEU A 109 -7.15 -5.07 -3.31
N ASP A 110 -7.78 -4.04 -2.75
CA ASP A 110 -9.09 -3.57 -3.20
C ASP A 110 -8.92 -2.33 -4.08
N PRO A 111 -9.43 -2.32 -5.31
CA PRO A 111 -9.43 -1.11 -6.12
C PRO A 111 -10.33 -0.02 -5.48
N PRO A 112 -10.01 1.27 -5.68
CA PRO A 112 -10.90 2.34 -5.25
C PRO A 112 -12.22 2.28 -6.01
N LEU A 113 -13.30 2.73 -5.39
CA LEU A 113 -14.54 2.98 -6.12
C LEU A 113 -14.29 4.07 -7.15
N ARG A 114 -14.98 3.99 -8.29
CA ARG A 114 -14.79 4.95 -9.40
C ARG A 114 -14.98 6.40 -8.97
N LYS A 115 -16.00 6.64 -8.16
CA LYS A 115 -16.31 7.97 -7.59
C LYS A 115 -15.25 8.54 -6.64
N ASP A 116 -14.37 7.68 -6.12
CA ASP A 116 -13.30 8.08 -5.21
C ASP A 116 -12.01 8.44 -6.00
N ILE A 117 -11.98 8.20 -7.32
CA ILE A 117 -10.87 8.57 -8.21
C ILE A 117 -11.03 10.03 -8.62
N ALA A 118 -10.05 10.86 -8.25
CA ALA A 118 -10.09 12.31 -8.51
C ALA A 118 -9.45 12.72 -9.85
N SER A 119 -8.68 11.83 -10.49
CA SER A 119 -8.10 12.09 -11.80
C SER A 119 -9.19 12.15 -12.88
N PRO A 120 -9.00 12.95 -13.93
CA PRO A 120 -9.81 12.80 -15.14
C PRO A 120 -9.64 11.39 -15.71
N ALA A 121 -10.74 10.79 -16.16
CA ALA A 121 -10.73 9.45 -16.74
C ALA A 121 -9.83 9.36 -17.99
N VAL A 122 -9.07 8.27 -18.09
CA VAL A 122 -8.18 8.00 -19.22
C VAL A 122 -8.44 6.62 -19.78
N CYS A 123 -9.25 6.57 -20.83
CA CYS A 123 -9.56 5.34 -21.53
C CYS A 123 -8.29 4.60 -22.00
N GLY A 124 -8.20 3.32 -21.64
CA GLY A 124 -7.13 2.38 -21.97
C GLY A 124 -6.03 2.29 -20.91
N ASN A 125 -6.21 2.89 -19.73
CA ASN A 125 -5.25 2.79 -18.63
C ASN A 125 -5.45 1.52 -17.77
N GLY A 126 -6.48 0.71 -18.05
CA GLY A 126 -6.81 -0.51 -17.31
C GLY A 126 -7.54 -0.25 -15.98
N ILE A 127 -7.89 1.00 -15.68
CA ILE A 127 -8.61 1.42 -14.48
C ILE A 127 -9.98 1.88 -14.93
N TRP A 128 -11.03 1.17 -14.51
CA TRP A 128 -12.40 1.56 -14.84
C TRP A 128 -12.77 2.83 -14.06
N GLU A 129 -12.89 3.98 -14.72
CA GLU A 129 -13.11 5.29 -14.09
C GLU A 129 -14.54 5.85 -14.28
N GLU A 130 -14.87 6.97 -13.62
CA GLU A 130 -16.15 7.66 -13.89
C GLU A 130 -16.17 8.26 -15.30
N GLY A 131 -17.24 7.96 -16.06
CA GLY A 131 -17.39 8.38 -17.46
C GLY A 131 -17.17 7.25 -18.47
N GLU A 132 -16.52 6.17 -18.04
CA GLU A 132 -16.30 4.96 -18.82
C GLU A 132 -17.37 3.90 -18.52
N GLU A 133 -17.75 3.14 -19.53
CA GLU A 133 -18.65 1.99 -19.34
C GLU A 133 -17.87 0.70 -19.06
N CYS A 134 -16.60 0.65 -19.49
CA CYS A 134 -15.63 -0.41 -19.23
C CYS A 134 -14.21 0.09 -19.59
N ASP A 135 -13.17 -0.54 -19.05
CA ASP A 135 -11.77 -0.34 -19.46
C ASP A 135 -11.02 -1.67 -19.39
N CYS A 136 -10.39 -2.09 -20.47
CA CYS A 136 -9.61 -3.33 -20.55
C CYS A 136 -8.16 -3.09 -21.01
N GLY A 137 -7.66 -1.87 -20.83
CA GLY A 137 -6.35 -1.45 -21.31
C GLY A 137 -6.35 -1.09 -22.79
N SER A 138 -5.18 -1.18 -23.40
CA SER A 138 -4.97 -0.85 -24.82
C SER A 138 -5.75 -1.79 -25.76
N PRO A 139 -6.07 -1.37 -27.00
CA PRO A 139 -6.62 -2.27 -28.01
C PRO A 139 -5.74 -3.49 -28.32
N GLU A 140 -4.42 -3.37 -28.15
CA GLU A 140 -3.46 -4.44 -28.38
C GLU A 140 -3.52 -5.52 -27.29
N ASP A 141 -3.79 -5.12 -26.04
CA ASP A 141 -3.74 -6.01 -24.87
C ASP A 141 -5.14 -6.45 -24.39
N CYS A 142 -6.22 -5.82 -24.86
CA CYS A 142 -7.57 -6.08 -24.37
C CYS A 142 -8.12 -7.45 -24.80
N GLU A 143 -8.27 -8.34 -23.83
CA GLU A 143 -8.91 -9.65 -24.00
C GLU A 143 -10.41 -9.65 -23.65
N ASN A 144 -10.97 -8.52 -23.20
CA ASN A 144 -12.33 -8.44 -22.68
C ASN A 144 -13.39 -8.48 -23.80
N PRO A 145 -14.24 -9.54 -23.87
CA PRO A 145 -15.23 -9.67 -24.94
C PRO A 145 -16.40 -8.69 -24.80
N CYS A 146 -16.57 -8.05 -23.64
CA CYS A 146 -17.66 -7.14 -23.33
C CYS A 146 -17.31 -5.67 -23.62
N CYS A 147 -16.03 -5.35 -23.77
CA CYS A 147 -15.54 -3.98 -23.84
C CYS A 147 -14.92 -3.64 -25.20
N ASP A 148 -15.20 -2.46 -25.70
CA ASP A 148 -14.49 -1.83 -26.81
C ASP A 148 -13.35 -0.97 -26.25
N ALA A 149 -12.11 -1.49 -26.36
CA ALA A 149 -10.91 -0.87 -25.80
C ALA A 149 -10.58 0.51 -26.36
N ALA A 150 -10.96 0.80 -27.61
CA ALA A 150 -10.64 2.08 -28.23
C ALA A 150 -11.55 3.22 -27.74
N THR A 151 -12.71 2.87 -27.19
CA THR A 151 -13.77 3.83 -26.83
C THR A 151 -14.20 3.76 -25.37
N CYS A 152 -13.77 2.73 -24.63
CA CYS A 152 -14.22 2.45 -23.26
C CYS A 152 -15.75 2.36 -23.14
N LYS A 153 -16.35 1.77 -24.17
CA LYS A 153 -17.79 1.53 -24.31
C LYS A 153 -18.11 0.06 -24.30
N LEU A 154 -19.29 -0.28 -23.78
CA LEU A 154 -19.75 -1.66 -23.81
C LEU A 154 -20.08 -2.07 -25.24
N LYS A 155 -19.69 -3.30 -25.59
CA LYS A 155 -20.09 -3.92 -26.84
C LYS A 155 -21.60 -4.25 -26.80
N PRO A 156 -22.28 -4.32 -27.96
CA PRO A 156 -23.71 -4.61 -28.02
C PRO A 156 -24.11 -5.87 -27.23
N GLY A 157 -25.10 -5.74 -26.34
CA GLY A 157 -25.64 -6.84 -25.53
C GLY A 157 -24.97 -7.04 -24.16
N ALA A 158 -23.84 -6.38 -23.90
CA ALA A 158 -23.21 -6.35 -22.59
C ALA A 158 -23.94 -5.38 -21.64
N GLU A 159 -24.08 -5.79 -20.39
CA GLU A 159 -24.58 -4.96 -19.28
C GLU A 159 -23.43 -4.45 -18.40
N CYS A 160 -22.27 -5.10 -18.47
CA CYS A 160 -21.05 -4.73 -17.77
C CYS A 160 -19.82 -5.25 -18.51
N GLY A 161 -18.67 -4.63 -18.25
CA GLY A 161 -17.36 -5.07 -18.75
C GLY A 161 -16.33 -5.26 -17.64
N ASN A 162 -16.47 -4.58 -16.51
CA ASN A 162 -15.54 -4.60 -15.38
C ASN A 162 -16.29 -4.83 -14.06
N GLY A 163 -15.53 -5.08 -12.99
CA GLY A 163 -16.01 -5.21 -11.62
C GLY A 163 -16.35 -6.65 -11.22
N GLU A 164 -16.23 -6.91 -9.92
CA GLU A 164 -16.40 -8.24 -9.30
C GLU A 164 -17.86 -8.72 -9.34
N CYS A 165 -18.81 -7.81 -9.57
CA CYS A 165 -20.22 -8.10 -9.80
C CYS A 165 -20.58 -8.22 -11.28
N CYS A 166 -19.59 -8.33 -12.18
CA CYS A 166 -19.79 -8.72 -13.57
C CYS A 166 -19.48 -10.21 -13.77
N ASP A 167 -20.34 -10.92 -14.50
CA ASP A 167 -20.07 -12.28 -14.95
C ASP A 167 -20.61 -12.46 -16.37
N ASN A 168 -19.77 -12.91 -17.30
CA ASN A 168 -20.15 -13.12 -18.71
C ASN A 168 -20.90 -11.91 -19.33
N CYS A 169 -20.36 -10.70 -19.14
CA CYS A 169 -20.95 -9.43 -19.57
C CYS A 169 -22.34 -9.10 -18.96
N LYS A 170 -22.73 -9.77 -17.87
CA LYS A 170 -24.01 -9.58 -17.17
C LYS A 170 -23.80 -9.23 -15.71
N ILE A 171 -24.67 -8.36 -15.18
CA ILE A 171 -24.61 -8.00 -13.76
C ILE A 171 -25.05 -9.20 -12.93
N ARG A 172 -24.24 -9.56 -11.92
CA ARG A 172 -24.55 -10.63 -10.97
C ARG A 172 -25.78 -10.27 -10.15
N LYS A 173 -26.57 -11.28 -9.77
CA LYS A 173 -27.79 -11.09 -8.99
C LYS A 173 -27.52 -10.46 -7.62
N ALA A 174 -28.54 -9.78 -7.09
CA ALA A 174 -28.51 -9.23 -5.74
C ALA A 174 -28.22 -10.32 -4.70
N GLY A 175 -27.33 -10.05 -3.76
CA GLY A 175 -26.92 -10.99 -2.71
C GLY A 175 -25.84 -11.99 -3.13
N THR A 176 -25.34 -11.95 -4.36
CA THR A 176 -24.14 -12.73 -4.72
C THR A 176 -22.91 -12.13 -4.05
N GLU A 177 -22.15 -12.92 -3.29
CA GLU A 177 -20.89 -12.46 -2.68
C GLU A 177 -19.89 -12.04 -3.78
N CYS A 178 -19.36 -10.82 -3.66
CA CYS A 178 -18.33 -10.29 -4.57
C CYS A 178 -16.97 -10.13 -3.89
N ARG A 179 -16.96 -9.91 -2.58
CA ARG A 179 -15.74 -9.91 -1.78
C ARG A 179 -15.98 -10.69 -0.48
N PRO A 180 -15.30 -11.83 -0.27
CA PRO A 180 -15.41 -12.57 0.98
C PRO A 180 -14.73 -11.81 2.12
N ALA A 181 -15.20 -12.01 3.34
CA ALA A 181 -14.51 -11.55 4.53
C ALA A 181 -13.16 -12.28 4.67
N ARG A 182 -12.07 -11.53 4.76
CA ARG A 182 -10.71 -12.10 4.84
C ARG A 182 -10.38 -12.69 6.21
N ASP A 183 -10.84 -12.06 7.28
CA ASP A 183 -10.49 -12.39 8.65
C ASP A 183 -11.55 -11.88 9.64
N ASP A 184 -11.36 -12.14 10.94
CA ASP A 184 -12.29 -11.73 12.03
C ASP A 184 -12.60 -10.23 12.04
N CYS A 185 -11.77 -9.39 11.40
CA CYS A 185 -11.90 -7.94 11.39
C CYS A 185 -12.46 -7.39 10.07
N ASP A 186 -12.95 -8.27 9.21
CA ASP A 186 -13.48 -7.94 7.89
C ASP A 186 -14.96 -8.32 7.76
N VAL A 187 -15.67 -7.69 6.82
CA VAL A 187 -17.07 -7.99 6.48
C VAL A 187 -17.12 -8.47 5.03
N ALA A 188 -18.07 -9.33 4.67
CA ALA A 188 -18.23 -9.75 3.27
C ALA A 188 -19.17 -8.78 2.53
N GLU A 189 -18.81 -8.38 1.31
CA GLU A 189 -19.68 -7.58 0.45
C GLU A 189 -20.36 -8.42 -0.62
N HIS A 190 -21.56 -7.97 -0.97
CA HIS A 190 -22.46 -8.67 -1.88
C HIS A 190 -22.96 -7.71 -2.96
N CYS A 191 -23.10 -8.23 -4.17
CA CYS A 191 -23.63 -7.51 -5.31
C CYS A 191 -25.03 -6.98 -5.02
N THR A 192 -25.29 -5.77 -5.48
CA THR A 192 -26.61 -5.12 -5.35
C THR A 192 -27.62 -5.64 -6.36
N GLY A 193 -27.16 -6.32 -7.43
CA GLY A 193 -27.97 -6.68 -8.59
C GLY A 193 -28.23 -5.53 -9.56
N GLN A 194 -27.70 -4.34 -9.29
CA GLN A 194 -27.93 -3.13 -10.08
C GLN A 194 -26.63 -2.51 -10.60
N SER A 195 -25.48 -2.89 -10.04
CA SER A 195 -24.15 -2.43 -10.44
C SER A 195 -23.22 -3.62 -10.58
N ALA A 196 -22.26 -3.50 -11.50
CA ALA A 196 -21.15 -4.44 -11.64
C ALA A 196 -19.97 -4.15 -10.69
N GLU A 197 -19.95 -2.96 -10.07
CA GLU A 197 -19.00 -2.59 -9.02
C GLU A 197 -19.41 -3.25 -7.70
N CYS A 198 -18.50 -3.98 -7.05
CA CYS A 198 -18.73 -4.48 -5.69
C CYS A 198 -18.86 -3.28 -4.74
N PRO A 199 -19.75 -3.31 -3.73
CA PRO A 199 -19.84 -2.24 -2.75
C PRO A 199 -18.51 -1.95 -2.08
N ARG A 200 -18.39 -0.74 -1.51
CA ARG A 200 -17.19 -0.32 -0.76
C ARG A 200 -16.81 -1.39 0.26
N ASN A 201 -15.53 -1.77 0.31
CA ASN A 201 -15.01 -2.61 1.37
C ASN A 201 -15.29 -1.97 2.75
N GLU A 202 -16.09 -2.65 3.57
CA GLU A 202 -16.35 -2.32 4.96
C GLU A 202 -15.64 -3.29 5.90
N PHE A 203 -15.14 -2.75 7.01
CA PHE A 203 -14.46 -3.52 8.04
C PHE A 203 -15.34 -3.65 9.27
N GLN A 204 -15.05 -4.66 10.08
CA GLN A 204 -15.64 -4.74 11.41
C GLN A 204 -15.32 -3.49 12.20
N ARG A 205 -16.26 -3.12 13.08
CA ARG A 205 -16.11 -1.93 13.92
C ARG A 205 -14.83 -1.99 14.73
N ASN A 206 -14.08 -0.88 14.75
CA ASN A 206 -12.91 -0.75 15.62
C ASN A 206 -13.28 -1.04 17.08
N GLY A 207 -12.50 -1.91 17.74
CA GLY A 207 -12.80 -2.40 19.08
C GLY A 207 -13.52 -3.75 19.14
N GLN A 208 -13.91 -4.35 18.02
CA GLN A 208 -14.43 -5.72 17.98
C GLN A 208 -13.32 -6.71 18.41
N PRO A 209 -13.55 -7.65 19.36
CA PRO A 209 -12.54 -8.62 19.74
C PRO A 209 -12.18 -9.56 18.58
N CYS A 210 -10.89 -9.90 18.44
CA CYS A 210 -10.37 -10.74 17.35
C CYS A 210 -9.27 -11.68 17.85
N LEU A 211 -8.96 -12.73 17.07
CA LEU A 211 -7.95 -13.75 17.41
C LEU A 211 -8.18 -14.35 18.81
N ASN A 212 -9.40 -14.86 19.05
CA ASN A 212 -9.80 -15.43 20.34
C ASN A 212 -9.57 -14.47 21.54
N ASN A 213 -10.01 -13.20 21.39
CA ASN A 213 -9.82 -12.13 22.37
C ASN A 213 -8.35 -11.75 22.66
N SER A 214 -7.43 -12.07 21.75
CA SER A 214 -6.01 -11.65 21.89
C SER A 214 -5.78 -10.19 21.48
N GLY A 215 -6.72 -9.58 20.76
CA GLY A 215 -6.66 -8.20 20.33
C GLY A 215 -8.04 -7.64 19.99
N TYR A 216 -8.02 -6.44 19.42
CA TYR A 216 -9.23 -5.76 18.96
C TYR A 216 -9.01 -5.24 17.55
N CYS A 217 -10.05 -5.35 16.72
CA CYS A 217 -10.03 -4.90 15.34
C CYS A 217 -9.74 -3.40 15.27
N TYR A 218 -8.89 -3.04 14.32
CA TYR A 218 -8.55 -1.67 14.01
C TYR A 218 -8.32 -1.55 12.50
N ASN A 219 -9.25 -0.87 11.82
CA ASN A 219 -9.24 -0.62 10.37
C ASN A 219 -9.04 -1.88 9.51
N GLY A 220 -9.68 -2.99 9.88
CA GLY A 220 -9.61 -4.25 9.13
C GLY A 220 -8.48 -5.21 9.51
N ASP A 221 -7.66 -4.85 10.50
CA ASP A 221 -6.63 -5.71 11.05
C ASP A 221 -6.84 -5.98 12.53
N CYS A 222 -6.24 -7.07 13.03
CA CYS A 222 -6.16 -7.40 14.46
C CYS A 222 -4.74 -7.17 14.99
N PRO A 223 -4.33 -5.93 15.31
CA PRO A 223 -2.97 -5.64 15.76
C PRO A 223 -2.71 -6.23 17.16
N ILE A 224 -1.78 -7.18 17.25
CA ILE A 224 -1.31 -7.74 18.52
C ILE A 224 0.21 -7.59 18.66
N MET A 225 0.70 -7.40 19.89
CA MET A 225 2.12 -7.20 20.17
C MET A 225 2.97 -8.39 19.72
N LEU A 226 2.45 -9.63 19.85
CA LEU A 226 3.17 -10.84 19.46
C LEU A 226 3.51 -10.84 17.96
N ASN A 227 2.51 -10.59 17.10
CA ASN A 227 2.71 -10.55 15.65
C ASN A 227 3.65 -9.40 15.24
N GLN A 228 3.61 -8.27 15.95
CA GLN A 228 4.59 -7.19 15.76
C GLN A 228 6.02 -7.63 16.11
N CYS A 229 6.22 -8.35 17.22
CA CYS A 229 7.53 -8.90 17.58
C CYS A 229 8.04 -9.92 16.56
N ILE A 230 7.17 -10.83 16.11
CA ILE A 230 7.50 -11.82 15.09
C ILE A 230 7.91 -11.15 13.77
N ALA A 231 7.16 -10.14 13.34
CA ALA A 231 7.43 -9.41 12.11
C ALA A 231 8.74 -8.58 12.16
N LEU A 232 9.10 -8.06 13.34
CA LEU A 232 10.29 -7.22 13.53
C LEU A 232 11.58 -8.02 13.71
N PHE A 233 11.52 -9.19 14.36
CA PHE A 233 12.72 -9.91 14.80
C PHE A 233 12.85 -11.30 14.17
N SER A 234 11.98 -12.23 14.55
CA SER A 234 12.06 -13.63 14.11
C SER A 234 10.76 -14.38 14.38
N PRO A 235 10.50 -15.53 13.72
CA PRO A 235 9.36 -16.40 14.04
C PRO A 235 9.29 -16.86 15.50
N SER A 236 10.42 -16.87 16.23
CA SER A 236 10.50 -17.27 17.64
C SER A 236 10.48 -16.09 18.62
N ALA A 237 10.32 -14.87 18.12
CA ALA A 237 10.24 -13.68 18.96
C ALA A 237 8.92 -13.64 19.74
N THR A 238 9.02 -13.13 20.97
CA THR A 238 7.89 -13.02 21.91
C THR A 238 7.81 -11.62 22.50
N VAL A 239 6.67 -11.26 23.09
CA VAL A 239 6.52 -9.98 23.81
C VAL A 239 7.40 -10.01 25.06
N ALA A 240 8.20 -8.96 25.29
CA ALA A 240 9.03 -8.87 26.48
C ALA A 240 8.19 -8.68 27.75
N GLN A 241 8.80 -8.92 28.91
CA GLN A 241 8.17 -8.67 30.21
C GLN A 241 7.80 -7.19 30.40
N ASP A 242 6.77 -6.93 31.21
CA ASP A 242 6.25 -5.58 31.49
C ASP A 242 7.31 -4.60 32.02
N SER A 243 8.30 -5.11 32.74
CA SER A 243 9.44 -4.32 33.24
C SER A 243 10.22 -3.62 32.11
N CYS A 244 10.30 -4.22 30.91
CA CYS A 244 10.97 -3.62 29.77
C CYS A 244 10.27 -2.33 29.29
N PHE A 245 8.93 -2.30 29.34
CA PHE A 245 8.13 -1.18 28.87
C PHE A 245 8.27 0.06 29.76
N GLN A 246 8.74 -0.08 31.01
CA GLN A 246 9.02 1.05 31.91
C GLN A 246 10.08 2.01 31.33
N ARG A 247 10.92 1.56 30.39
CA ARG A 247 11.85 2.42 29.66
C ARG A 247 11.15 3.51 28.84
N ASN A 248 9.88 3.32 28.49
CA ASN A 248 9.08 4.33 27.78
C ASN A 248 8.74 5.56 28.64
N LEU A 249 8.90 5.49 29.95
CA LEU A 249 8.75 6.64 30.86
C LEU A 249 9.90 7.66 30.75
N GLN A 250 11.02 7.28 30.12
CA GLN A 250 12.22 8.10 30.11
C GLN A 250 12.15 9.26 29.11
N GLY A 251 11.32 9.15 28.06
CA GLY A 251 11.32 10.12 26.95
C GLY A 251 12.66 10.12 26.18
N SER A 252 13.34 8.98 26.17
CA SER A 252 14.67 8.82 25.57
C SER A 252 14.59 8.78 24.04
N TYR A 253 15.73 8.62 23.36
CA TYR A 253 15.75 8.57 21.89
C TYR A 253 14.90 7.43 21.29
N TYR A 254 14.69 6.35 22.05
CA TYR A 254 13.90 5.18 21.65
C TYR A 254 12.65 4.95 22.49
N GLY A 255 12.67 5.28 23.80
CA GLY A 255 11.60 5.01 24.74
C GLY A 255 10.77 6.27 25.02
N TYR A 256 9.68 6.44 24.27
CA TYR A 256 8.75 7.57 24.34
C TYR A 256 7.40 7.16 23.75
N CYS A 257 6.34 7.94 23.99
CA CYS A 257 4.98 7.65 23.49
C CYS A 257 4.62 8.42 22.24
N ARG A 258 5.00 9.70 22.16
CA ARG A 258 4.65 10.55 21.02
C ARG A 258 5.73 11.58 20.72
N LYS A 259 5.66 12.13 19.53
CA LYS A 259 6.39 13.33 19.12
C LYS A 259 5.40 14.37 18.68
N GLU A 260 5.70 15.62 18.98
CA GLU A 260 4.86 16.75 18.55
C GLU A 260 5.65 17.61 17.57
N ILE A 261 5.09 17.81 16.38
CA ILE A 261 5.74 18.54 15.27
C ILE A 261 6.01 20.00 15.68
N GLY A 262 5.09 20.63 16.41
CA GLY A 262 5.23 21.99 16.93
C GLY A 262 6.36 22.18 17.95
N HIS A 263 7.00 21.11 18.41
CA HIS A 263 8.14 21.14 19.33
C HIS A 263 9.41 20.56 18.69
N TYR A 264 9.63 20.81 17.39
CA TYR A 264 10.81 20.36 16.65
C TYR A 264 11.06 18.85 16.79
N GLY A 265 9.98 18.05 16.82
CA GLY A 265 10.07 16.60 16.98
C GLY A 265 10.50 16.14 18.38
N LYS A 266 10.32 16.98 19.41
CA LYS A 266 10.52 16.61 20.82
C LYS A 266 9.76 15.32 21.14
N ARG A 267 10.46 14.40 21.80
CA ARG A 267 9.93 13.11 22.25
C ARG A 267 9.33 13.28 23.63
N PHE A 268 8.08 12.86 23.81
CA PHE A 268 7.39 12.94 25.08
C PHE A 268 7.38 11.57 25.78
N PRO A 269 7.78 11.50 27.05
CA PRO A 269 7.70 10.27 27.83
C PRO A 269 6.24 9.80 27.90
N CYS A 270 6.06 8.49 28.04
CA CYS A 270 4.73 7.93 28.33
C CYS A 270 4.28 8.32 29.75
N ALA A 271 2.97 8.42 29.97
CA ALA A 271 2.43 8.29 31.31
C ALA A 271 2.52 6.83 31.79
N ALA A 272 2.38 6.60 33.10
CA ALA A 272 2.48 5.25 33.67
C ALA A 272 1.50 4.25 33.07
N GLN A 273 0.27 4.70 32.79
CA GLN A 273 -0.78 3.89 32.15
C GLN A 273 -0.54 3.63 30.65
N ASP A 274 0.33 4.40 30.00
CA ASP A 274 0.52 4.38 28.55
C ASP A 274 1.82 3.66 28.13
N VAL A 275 2.58 3.09 29.07
CA VAL A 275 3.89 2.49 28.79
C VAL A 275 3.87 1.38 27.73
N LYS A 276 2.70 0.75 27.51
CA LYS A 276 2.47 -0.28 26.49
C LYS A 276 2.18 0.28 25.09
N CYS A 277 1.99 1.59 24.96
CA CYS A 277 1.66 2.29 23.71
C CYS A 277 2.84 3.07 23.09
N GLY A 278 4.03 3.01 23.73
CA GLY A 278 5.26 3.61 23.22
C GLY A 278 6.05 2.64 22.34
N ARG A 279 7.37 2.55 22.59
CA ARG A 279 8.23 1.55 21.95
C ARG A 279 7.76 0.13 22.33
N ILE A 280 7.63 -0.75 21.34
CA ILE A 280 7.48 -2.18 21.57
C ILE A 280 8.81 -2.81 22.02
N TYR A 281 8.74 -3.69 23.01
CA TYR A 281 9.89 -4.47 23.49
C TYR A 281 9.60 -5.95 23.28
N CYS A 282 10.54 -6.65 22.67
CA CYS A 282 10.43 -8.06 22.31
C CYS A 282 11.61 -8.84 22.87
N LEU A 283 11.39 -10.12 23.15
CA LEU A 283 12.42 -11.09 23.48
C LEU A 283 12.62 -12.00 22.26
N ASP A 284 13.77 -11.87 21.60
CA ASP A 284 14.15 -12.76 20.52
C ASP A 284 14.78 -14.05 21.08
N ASN A 285 14.10 -15.18 20.89
CA ASN A 285 14.56 -16.48 21.36
C ASN A 285 15.32 -17.25 20.27
N SER A 286 15.60 -16.66 19.11
CA SER A 286 16.35 -17.31 18.01
C SER A 286 17.76 -17.76 18.41
N PHE A 287 18.33 -17.16 19.46
CA PHE A 287 19.66 -17.47 19.99
C PHE A 287 19.67 -18.45 21.16
N LYS A 288 18.50 -18.91 21.64
CA LYS A 288 18.44 -19.99 22.64
C LYS A 288 18.57 -21.34 21.92
N LYS A 289 19.78 -21.91 21.97
CA LYS A 289 20.04 -23.31 21.62
C LYS A 289 19.37 -24.24 22.63
#